data_AF-A0A6I4YIA8-F1
#
_entry.id   AF-A0A6I4YIA8-F1
#
_cell.length_a   1.000
_cell.length_b   1.000
_cell.length_c   1.000
_cell.angle_alpha   90.00
_cell.angle_beta   90.00
_cell.angle_gamma   90.00
#
_symmetry.space_group_name_H-M   'P 1'
#
loop_
_entity.id
_entity.type
_entity.pdbx_description
1 polymer ?
#
loop_
_entity_poly.entity_id
_entity_poly.type
_entity_poly.pdbx_seq_one_letter_code
_entity_poly.pdbx_strand_id
1 'polypeptide(L)'
;MKNAVYKADTGEGLKIALPLPATAANGIPTTYGPSGLRVIPQTDVATAALRALGKVPQGLKNGEASCVLPGITVVLDLGTLPPGTQGGQAIYREPDGDLTLSATGDFIGYALPIAAPRGGWGVGIPANTAPATQANVVNGQI
;
A
#
# COMPACT_ATOMS: atom_id res chain seq x y z
N MET A 1 -16.60 -6.03 -7.89
CA MET A 1 -16.57 -5.57 -6.49
C MET A 1 -17.07 -4.14 -6.46
N LYS A 2 -18.08 -3.80 -5.64
CA LYS A 2 -18.71 -2.46 -5.66
C LYS A 2 -17.84 -1.34 -5.06
N ASN A 3 -16.77 -1.68 -4.35
CA ASN A 3 -15.96 -0.72 -3.58
C ASN A 3 -14.54 -0.54 -4.14
N ALA A 4 -14.26 -1.05 -5.34
CA ALA A 4 -12.96 -0.84 -5.98
C ALA A 4 -12.83 0.61 -6.45
N VAL A 5 -11.75 1.27 -6.04
CA VAL A 5 -11.47 2.67 -6.35
C VAL A 5 -10.40 2.80 -7.41
N TYR A 6 -9.35 1.98 -7.33
CA TYR A 6 -8.27 1.93 -8.30
C TYR A 6 -7.98 0.48 -8.67
N LYS A 7 -7.55 0.27 -9.91
CA LYS A 7 -7.07 -1.01 -10.41
C LYS A 7 -5.80 -0.80 -11.23
N ALA A 8 -4.83 -1.68 -11.08
CA ALA A 8 -3.68 -1.74 -11.96
C ALA A 8 -4.04 -2.60 -13.19
N ASP A 9 -4.34 -1.94 -14.32
CA ASP A 9 -4.81 -2.62 -15.53
C ASP A 9 -3.74 -3.49 -16.20
N THR A 10 -2.46 -3.17 -15.99
CA THR A 10 -1.32 -3.89 -16.58
C THR A 10 -0.81 -5.04 -15.71
N GLY A 11 -1.33 -5.21 -14.49
CA GLY A 11 -0.85 -6.23 -13.54
C GLY A 11 0.53 -5.94 -12.93
N GLU A 12 1.21 -4.86 -13.34
CA GLU A 12 2.53 -4.46 -12.86
C GLU A 12 2.53 -3.92 -11.41
N GLY A 13 1.34 -3.76 -10.82
CA GLY A 13 1.13 -3.17 -9.51
C GLY A 13 0.60 -1.74 -9.59
N LEU A 14 0.05 -1.27 -8.47
CA LEU A 14 -0.54 0.06 -8.35
C LEU A 14 0.55 1.12 -8.39
N LYS A 15 0.36 2.17 -9.19
CA LYS A 15 1.22 3.36 -9.22
C LYS A 15 0.58 4.47 -8.39
N ILE A 16 1.28 4.98 -7.37
CA ILE A 16 0.77 6.02 -6.49
C ILE A 16 1.90 6.91 -5.96
N ALA A 17 1.59 8.17 -5.64
CA ALA A 17 2.51 9.04 -4.93
C ALA A 17 2.57 8.64 -3.45
N LEU A 18 3.78 8.41 -2.93
CA LEU A 18 3.99 8.09 -1.52
C LEU A 18 5.07 9.01 -0.92
N PRO A 19 4.90 9.46 0.34
CA PRO A 19 5.98 10.09 1.06
C PRO A 19 7.06 9.05 1.39
N LEU A 20 8.31 9.34 1.05
CA LEU A 20 9.45 8.45 1.26
C LEU A 20 10.62 9.21 1.89
N PRO A 21 11.53 8.53 2.61
CA PRO A 21 12.75 9.15 3.10
C PRO A 21 13.59 9.65 1.93
N ALA A 22 14.32 10.76 2.11
CA ALA A 22 15.13 11.37 1.05
C ALA A 22 16.25 10.45 0.52
N THR A 23 16.57 9.37 1.23
CA THR A 23 17.52 8.33 0.81
C THR A 23 16.92 7.34 -0.20
N ALA A 24 15.60 7.34 -0.41
CA ALA A 24 14.97 6.51 -1.43
C ALA A 24 15.33 7.04 -2.82
N ALA A 25 15.78 6.13 -3.69
CA ALA A 25 16.24 6.44 -5.03
C ALA A 25 15.38 5.76 -6.09
N ASN A 26 15.29 6.37 -7.27
CA ASN A 26 14.60 5.79 -8.40
C ASN A 26 15.11 4.38 -8.72
N GLY A 27 14.19 3.43 -8.91
CA GLY A 27 14.45 2.05 -9.30
C GLY A 27 14.96 1.14 -8.17
N ILE A 28 15.30 1.69 -7.00
CA ILE A 28 15.81 0.93 -5.86
C ILE A 28 14.65 0.54 -4.94
N PRO A 29 14.33 -0.76 -4.78
CA PRO A 29 13.25 -1.19 -3.89
C PRO A 29 13.50 -0.72 -2.45
N THR A 30 12.44 -0.24 -1.81
CA THR A 30 12.47 0.20 -0.41
C THR A 30 11.17 -0.22 0.30
N THR A 31 11.04 0.14 1.57
CA THR A 31 9.86 -0.11 2.39
C THR A 31 9.11 1.18 2.70
N TYR A 32 7.80 1.07 2.83
CA TYR A 32 6.90 2.15 3.18
C TYR A 32 6.04 1.76 4.38
N GLY A 33 5.93 2.67 5.34
CA GLY A 33 5.07 2.49 6.49
C GLY A 33 5.54 1.48 7.53
N PRO A 34 4.78 1.35 8.63
CA PRO A 34 5.15 0.55 9.79
C PRO A 34 5.16 -0.96 9.52
N SER A 35 4.38 -1.45 8.54
CA SER A 35 4.34 -2.88 8.20
C SER A 35 5.32 -3.27 7.09
N GLY A 36 6.24 -2.38 6.72
CA GLY A 36 7.31 -2.67 5.78
C GLY A 36 6.81 -2.97 4.36
N LEU A 37 5.75 -2.28 3.91
CA LEU A 37 5.19 -2.47 2.57
C LEU A 37 6.26 -2.22 1.51
N ARG A 38 6.54 -3.23 0.68
CA ARG A 38 7.54 -3.11 -0.38
C ARG A 38 7.05 -2.20 -1.49
N VAL A 39 7.86 -1.21 -1.85
CA VAL A 39 7.58 -0.26 -2.92
C VAL A 39 8.82 -0.07 -3.80
N ILE A 40 8.60 0.29 -5.07
CA ILE A 40 9.67 0.62 -6.01
C ILE A 40 9.44 2.04 -6.50
N PRO A 41 10.23 3.03 -6.04
CA PRO A 41 10.19 4.38 -6.57
C PRO A 41 10.49 4.36 -8.07
N GLN A 42 9.68 5.06 -8.84
CA GLN A 42 9.84 5.28 -10.28
C GLN A 42 10.44 6.65 -10.60
N THR A 43 10.62 7.46 -9.56
CA THR A 43 11.24 8.78 -9.59
C THR A 43 12.05 8.96 -8.32
N ASP A 44 12.98 9.91 -8.35
CA ASP A 44 13.60 10.40 -7.12
C ASP A 44 12.57 11.11 -6.24
N VAL A 45 12.87 11.20 -4.95
CA VAL A 45 12.04 11.94 -3.99
C VAL A 45 12.03 13.42 -4.36
N ALA A 46 10.83 13.97 -4.54
CA ALA A 46 10.66 15.34 -4.98
C ALA A 46 11.17 16.33 -3.92
N THR A 47 12.07 17.21 -4.36
CA THR A 47 12.55 18.35 -3.56
C THR A 47 12.05 19.65 -4.18
N ALA A 48 12.04 20.74 -3.41
CA ALA A 48 11.69 22.06 -3.92
C ALA A 48 12.55 22.47 -5.12
N ALA A 49 13.86 22.15 -5.09
CA ALA A 49 14.79 22.42 -6.18
C ALA A 49 14.46 21.60 -7.44
N LEU A 50 14.20 20.29 -7.31
CA LEU A 50 13.84 19.45 -8.44
C LEU A 50 12.51 19.85 -9.07
N ARG A 51 11.54 20.30 -8.26
CA ARG A 51 10.25 20.83 -8.74
C ARG A 51 10.41 22.15 -9.49
N ALA A 52 11.22 23.07 -8.98
CA ALA A 52 11.50 24.34 -9.67
C ALA A 52 12.15 24.12 -11.05
N LEU A 53 12.94 23.04 -11.19
CA LEU A 53 13.57 22.64 -12.46
C LEU A 53 12.68 21.79 -13.37
N GLY A 54 11.44 21.47 -12.96
CA GLY A 54 10.54 20.61 -13.74
C GLY A 54 11.02 19.16 -13.88
N LYS A 55 11.90 18.69 -12.98
CA LYS A 55 12.52 17.35 -13.04
C LYS A 55 11.73 16.25 -12.31
N VAL A 56 10.54 16.56 -11.82
CA VAL A 56 9.65 15.57 -11.18
C VAL A 56 8.26 15.64 -11.82
N PRO A 57 7.52 14.52 -11.87
CA PRO A 57 6.15 14.50 -12.37
C PRO A 57 5.26 15.55 -11.72
N GLN A 58 4.34 16.09 -12.52
CA GLN A 58 3.33 17.01 -12.03
C GLN A 58 2.44 16.32 -10.99
N GLY A 59 2.11 17.05 -9.91
CA GLY A 59 1.28 16.55 -8.81
C GLY A 59 2.05 15.99 -7.61
N LEU A 60 3.34 15.67 -7.73
CA LEU A 60 4.15 15.27 -6.57
C LEU A 60 4.42 16.47 -5.64
N LYS A 61 4.24 16.25 -4.34
CA LYS A 61 4.61 17.20 -3.28
C LYS A 61 6.06 16.96 -2.83
N ASN A 62 6.62 17.92 -2.10
CA ASN A 62 7.95 17.76 -1.52
C ASN A 62 7.96 16.56 -0.56
N GLY A 63 8.96 15.69 -0.68
CA GLY A 63 9.08 14.47 0.11
C GLY A 63 8.34 13.26 -0.49
N GLU A 64 7.67 13.40 -1.63
CA GLU A 64 6.99 12.30 -2.31
C GLU A 64 7.78 11.78 -3.51
N ALA A 65 7.61 10.49 -3.82
CA ALA A 65 8.01 9.90 -5.08
C ALA A 65 6.82 9.16 -5.71
N SER A 66 6.81 9.07 -7.04
CA SER A 66 5.90 8.16 -7.73
C SER A 66 6.39 6.73 -7.49
N CYS A 67 5.55 5.87 -6.94
CA CYS A 67 5.94 4.52 -6.52
C CYS A 67 5.06 3.48 -7.21
N VAL A 68 5.67 2.37 -7.64
CA VAL A 68 4.96 1.13 -7.96
C VAL A 68 4.88 0.29 -6.68
N LEU A 69 3.73 -0.32 -6.44
CA LEU A 69 3.48 -1.28 -5.37
C LEU A 69 3.32 -2.66 -6.00
N PRO A 70 4.42 -3.43 -6.13
CA PRO A 70 4.39 -4.71 -6.82
C PRO A 70 3.40 -5.66 -6.15
N GLY A 71 2.61 -6.34 -6.96
CA GLY A 71 1.61 -7.27 -6.45
C GLY A 71 0.33 -6.59 -5.96
N ILE A 72 0.28 -5.32 -5.56
CA ILE A 72 -1.00 -4.69 -5.18
C ILE A 72 -1.71 -4.24 -6.46
N THR A 73 -2.87 -4.83 -6.77
CA THR A 73 -3.56 -4.57 -8.06
C THR A 73 -4.91 -3.90 -7.90
N VAL A 74 -5.48 -3.86 -6.70
CA VAL A 74 -6.75 -3.18 -6.44
C VAL A 74 -6.65 -2.39 -5.15
N VAL A 75 -7.26 -1.21 -5.14
CA VAL A 75 -7.52 -0.44 -3.92
C VAL A 75 -9.01 -0.46 -3.66
N LEU A 76 -9.39 -0.86 -2.45
CA LEU A 76 -10.75 -0.79 -1.96
C LEU A 76 -10.94 0.41 -1.04
N ASP A 77 -12.08 1.07 -1.16
CA ASP A 77 -12.59 1.96 -0.13
C ASP A 77 -13.39 1.12 0.86
N LEU A 78 -12.83 0.95 2.07
CA LEU A 78 -13.49 0.23 3.16
C LEU A 78 -14.26 1.18 4.08
N GLY A 79 -14.38 2.46 3.73
CA GLY A 79 -14.94 3.48 4.59
C GLY A 79 -14.00 3.80 5.75
N THR A 80 -14.52 3.72 6.98
CA THR A 80 -13.74 4.04 8.18
C THR A 80 -12.74 2.94 8.50
N LEU A 81 -11.45 3.26 8.38
CA LEU A 81 -10.37 2.38 8.86
C LEU A 81 -10.19 2.49 10.37
N PRO A 82 -9.54 1.50 11.01
CA PRO A 82 -9.27 1.54 12.44
C PRO A 82 -8.56 2.84 12.88
N PRO A 83 -8.87 3.38 14.07
CA PRO A 83 -8.19 4.56 14.59
C PRO A 83 -6.66 4.38 14.63
N GLY A 84 -5.92 5.43 14.26
CA GLY A 84 -4.46 5.39 14.23
C GLY A 84 -3.86 4.69 13.00
N THR A 85 -4.67 4.29 12.02
CA THR A 85 -4.17 3.74 10.75
C THR A 85 -3.19 4.70 10.08
N GLN A 86 -2.01 4.17 9.72
CA GLN A 86 -0.97 4.86 8.98
C GLN A 86 -0.79 4.28 7.58
N GLY A 87 -0.16 5.02 6.69
CA GLY A 87 0.16 4.51 5.35
C GLY A 87 1.18 3.40 5.39
N GLY A 88 0.93 2.35 4.61
CA GLY A 88 1.72 1.12 4.59
C GLY A 88 1.46 0.20 5.77
N GLN A 89 0.49 0.50 6.65
CA GLN A 89 0.07 -0.37 7.75
C GLN A 89 -0.73 -1.56 7.22
N ALA A 90 -0.44 -2.76 7.70
CA ALA A 90 -1.24 -3.96 7.42
C ALA A 90 -2.59 -3.86 8.13
N ILE A 91 -3.65 -4.19 7.39
CA ILE A 91 -5.03 -4.23 7.87
C ILE A 91 -5.49 -5.69 7.89
N TYR A 92 -6.07 -6.10 9.00
CA TYR A 92 -6.62 -7.42 9.22
C TYR A 92 -8.13 -7.33 9.48
N ARG A 93 -8.83 -8.45 9.33
CA ARG A 93 -10.24 -8.59 9.64
C ARG A 93 -10.43 -9.66 10.71
N GLU A 94 -11.10 -9.29 11.80
CA GLU A 94 -11.48 -10.21 12.88
C GLU A 94 -12.68 -11.08 12.48
N PRO A 95 -12.95 -12.20 13.19
CA PRO A 95 -14.06 -13.10 12.86
C PRO A 95 -15.46 -12.47 12.89
N ASP A 96 -15.64 -11.40 13.67
CA ASP A 96 -16.87 -10.61 13.72
C ASP A 96 -17.04 -9.65 12.51
N GLY A 97 -16.02 -9.55 11.66
CA GLY A 97 -15.98 -8.71 10.47
C GLY A 97 -15.32 -7.36 10.68
N ASP A 98 -14.94 -7.00 11.91
CA ASP A 98 -14.31 -5.71 12.20
C ASP A 98 -12.88 -5.65 11.66
N LEU A 99 -12.49 -4.45 11.24
CA LEU A 99 -11.13 -4.19 10.81
C LEU A 99 -10.24 -3.90 12.02
N THR A 100 -9.02 -4.42 11.99
CA THR A 100 -8.04 -4.24 13.06
C THR A 100 -6.64 -4.01 12.49
N LEU A 101 -5.76 -3.45 13.32
CA LEU A 101 -4.32 -3.34 13.06
C LEU A 101 -3.52 -4.48 13.69
N SER A 102 -4.17 -5.27 14.56
CA SER A 102 -3.58 -6.45 15.19
C SER A 102 -3.48 -7.60 14.20
N ALA A 103 -2.34 -8.30 14.17
CA ALA A 103 -2.14 -9.47 13.33
C ALA A 103 -2.83 -10.74 13.88
N THR A 104 -4.02 -10.59 14.45
CA THR A 104 -4.85 -11.64 15.05
C THR A 104 -5.91 -12.17 14.10
N GLY A 105 -6.33 -11.36 13.11
CA GLY A 105 -7.33 -11.72 12.12
C GLY A 105 -6.76 -12.10 10.75
N ASP A 106 -7.66 -12.24 9.77
CA ASP A 106 -7.31 -12.50 8.38
C ASP A 106 -6.67 -11.27 7.74
N PHE A 107 -5.52 -11.43 7.09
CA PHE A 107 -4.88 -10.34 6.38
C PHE A 107 -5.72 -9.88 5.17
N ILE A 108 -6.09 -8.60 5.15
CA ILE A 108 -6.91 -8.00 4.09
C ILE A 108 -6.05 -7.25 3.07
N GLY A 109 -5.00 -6.58 3.52
CA GLY A 109 -4.15 -5.76 2.66
C GLY A 109 -3.41 -4.68 3.43
N TYR A 110 -2.95 -3.67 2.71
CA TYR A 110 -2.22 -2.54 3.31
C TYR A 110 -3.02 -1.24 3.17
N ALA A 111 -3.02 -0.42 4.21
CA ALA A 111 -3.56 0.93 4.16
C ALA A 111 -2.72 1.80 3.22
N LEU A 112 -3.35 2.38 2.20
CA LEU A 112 -2.72 3.23 1.20
C LEU A 112 -3.34 4.62 1.23
N PRO A 113 -2.53 5.69 1.14
CA PRO A 113 -3.07 7.04 1.07
C PRO A 113 -3.78 7.19 -0.27
N ILE A 114 -5.07 7.52 -0.26
CA ILE A 114 -5.83 7.72 -1.49
C ILE A 114 -5.61 9.16 -1.99
N ALA A 115 -5.16 9.28 -3.24
CA ALA A 115 -5.05 10.56 -3.91
C ALA A 115 -6.42 11.24 -4.09
N ALA A 116 -6.41 12.57 -4.22
CA ALA A 116 -7.60 13.35 -4.58
C ALA A 116 -8.22 12.85 -5.91
N PRO A 117 -9.56 12.93 -6.09
CA PRO A 117 -10.53 13.70 -5.30
C PRO A 117 -11.12 12.95 -4.09
N ARG A 118 -10.93 11.63 -3.99
CA ARG A 118 -11.53 10.83 -2.91
C ARG A 118 -10.90 11.14 -1.55
N GLY A 119 -9.60 11.41 -1.50
CA GLY A 119 -8.89 11.71 -0.26
C GLY A 119 -8.91 10.55 0.76
N GLY A 120 -8.14 10.66 1.83
CA GLY A 120 -8.17 9.68 2.93
C GLY A 120 -7.34 8.42 2.66
N TRP A 121 -7.83 7.28 3.14
CA TRP A 121 -7.14 5.99 3.14
C TRP A 121 -7.99 4.90 2.49
N GLY A 122 -7.35 3.96 1.81
CA GLY A 122 -7.97 2.74 1.29
C GLY A 122 -7.12 1.52 1.59
N VAL A 123 -7.63 0.33 1.25
CA VAL A 123 -6.86 -0.91 1.41
C VAL A 123 -6.44 -1.46 0.05
N GLY A 124 -5.13 -1.54 -0.17
CA GLY A 124 -4.51 -2.17 -1.31
C GLY A 124 -4.40 -3.69 -1.12
N ILE A 125 -4.99 -4.46 -2.04
CA ILE A 125 -5.01 -5.92 -1.98
C ILE A 125 -4.02 -6.51 -3.00
N PRO A 126 -3.21 -7.50 -2.59
CA PRO A 126 -2.35 -8.25 -3.50
C PRO A 126 -3.13 -8.96 -4.63
N ALA A 127 -2.51 -9.12 -5.79
CA ALA A 127 -3.03 -9.83 -6.96
C ALA A 127 -3.21 -11.32 -6.68
N ASN A 128 -2.52 -11.84 -5.68
CA ASN A 128 -2.53 -13.23 -5.30
C ASN A 128 -3.10 -13.39 -3.88
N THR A 129 -4.39 -13.10 -3.72
CA THR A 129 -5.15 -13.45 -2.50
C THR A 129 -5.88 -14.77 -2.66
N ALA A 130 -5.28 -15.77 -3.32
CA ALA A 130 -5.64 -17.13 -2.95
C ALA A 130 -5.41 -17.24 -1.44
N PRO A 131 -6.40 -17.69 -0.64
CA PRO A 131 -6.24 -17.78 0.79
C PRO A 131 -4.96 -18.57 1.03
N ALA A 132 -4.04 -18.00 1.80
CA ALA A 132 -2.98 -18.81 2.38
C ALA A 132 -3.69 -19.78 3.31
N THR A 133 -4.10 -20.93 2.79
CA THR A 133 -4.33 -22.11 3.60
C THR A 133 -3.00 -22.29 4.31
N GLN A 134 -2.94 -21.90 5.60
CA GLN A 134 -1.99 -22.51 6.50
C GLN A 134 -2.35 -24.00 6.52
N ALA A 135 -1.81 -24.74 5.55
CA ALA A 135 -1.81 -26.18 5.59
C ALA A 135 -0.88 -26.56 6.76
N ASN A 136 -1.51 -26.78 7.90
CA ASN A 136 -1.16 -27.77 8.90
C ASN A 136 0.10 -28.59 8.56
N VAL A 137 1.20 -28.36 9.29
CA VAL A 137 2.08 -29.47 9.64
C VAL A 137 1.58 -30.01 10.97
N VAL A 138 0.64 -30.95 10.86
CA VAL A 138 0.36 -31.93 11.90
C VAL A 138 1.64 -32.76 12.05
N ASN A 139 2.37 -32.52 13.13
CA ASN A 139 3.13 -33.57 13.81
C ASN A 139 2.41 -33.73 15.16
N GLY A 140 1.37 -34.54 15.28
CA GLY A 140 1.51 -36.00 15.27
C GLY A 140 1.92 -36.44 16.68
N GLN A 141 0.93 -36.73 17.54
CA GLN A 141 1.07 -37.54 18.76
C GLN A 141 1.76 -38.88 18.36
N ILE A 142 2.63 -39.52 19.15
CA ILE A 142 2.50 -40.08 20.51
C ILE A 142 3.88 -40.06 21.17
#